data_AF-A0A3D0IB41-F1
#
_entry.id   AF-A0A3D0IB41-F1
#
_cell.length_a   1.000
_cell.length_b   1.000
_cell.length_c   1.000
_cell.angle_alpha   90.00
_cell.angle_beta   90.00
_cell.angle_gamma   90.00
#
_symmetry.space_group_name_H-M   'P 1'
#
loop_
_entity.id
_entity.type
_entity.pdbx_description
1 polymer ?
#
loop_
_entity_poly.entity_id
_entity_poly.type
_entity_poly.pdbx_seq_one_letter_code
_entity_poly.pdbx_strand_id
1 'polypeptide(L)'
;MILPVGVELAVRALGPPHSHGRSVAPGHSAQAAYPASRFEQPIAVEGAMRVGSVGRPFSGRGERDHSWGPRHWNLEWTFLVLNGEHVRLQCAEARIPNVGRFASGYLQRKSMVTVKEAQFRFRYPEADVLHPVSGEFSILAENGDVFGAAV
;
A
#
# COMPACT_ATOMS: atom_id res chain seq x y z
N MET A 1 11.02 -30.31 -1.79
CA MET A 1 12.25 -29.80 -1.15
C MET A 1 12.05 -28.31 -0.89
N ILE A 2 12.31 -27.82 0.33
CA ILE A 2 12.21 -26.39 0.67
C ILE A 2 13.61 -25.79 0.52
N LEU A 3 13.76 -24.72 -0.27
CA LEU A 3 15.03 -24.04 -0.49
C LEU A 3 15.16 -22.84 0.46
N PRO A 4 16.36 -22.56 1.00
CA PRO A 4 16.57 -21.36 1.80
C PRO A 4 16.44 -20.11 0.93
N VAL A 5 15.79 -19.08 1.47
CA VAL A 5 15.66 -17.76 0.82
C VAL A 5 16.35 -16.72 1.69
N GLY A 6 17.11 -15.82 1.06
CA GLY A 6 17.75 -14.69 1.72
C GLY A 6 17.68 -13.44 0.86
N VAL A 7 17.61 -12.28 1.52
CA VAL A 7 17.62 -10.98 0.84
C VAL A 7 18.53 -10.01 1.57
N GLU A 8 19.42 -9.37 0.83
CA GLU A 8 20.12 -8.17 1.26
C GLU A 8 19.39 -6.98 0.64
N LEU A 9 19.01 -6.00 1.46
CA LEU A 9 18.15 -4.90 1.04
C LEU A 9 18.70 -3.57 1.57
N ALA A 10 19.16 -2.71 0.67
CA ALA A 10 19.38 -1.30 0.96
C ALA A 10 18.09 -0.54 0.62
N VAL A 11 17.55 0.21 1.58
CA VAL A 11 16.30 0.97 1.42
C VAL A 11 16.59 2.46 1.49
N ARG A 12 16.15 3.20 0.48
CA ARG A 12 16.24 4.66 0.42
C ARG A 12 14.84 5.26 0.35
N ALA A 13 14.52 6.17 1.27
CA ALA A 13 13.30 6.94 1.20
C ALA A 13 13.31 7.87 -0.04
N LEU A 14 12.21 7.90 -0.79
CA LEU A 14 12.02 8.79 -1.95
C LEU A 14 11.16 10.02 -1.63
N GLY A 15 10.62 10.07 -0.42
CA GLY A 15 9.77 11.15 0.07
C GLY A 15 9.58 11.06 1.58
N PRO A 16 8.94 12.07 2.20
CA PRO A 16 8.55 11.98 3.60
C PRO A 16 7.56 10.83 3.81
N PRO A 17 7.46 10.28 5.03
CA PRO A 17 6.38 9.37 5.37
C PRO A 17 5.05 10.12 5.35
N HIS A 18 4.05 9.57 4.66
CA HIS A 18 2.65 9.94 4.84
C HIS A 18 2.13 9.29 6.11
N SER A 19 1.56 10.06 7.03
CA SER A 19 0.97 9.50 8.25
C SER A 19 -0.35 10.16 8.55
N HIS A 20 -1.35 9.35 8.89
CA HIS A 20 -2.61 9.81 9.47
C HIS A 20 -2.55 9.92 11.00
N GLY A 21 -1.36 9.79 11.61
CA GLY A 21 -1.22 9.76 13.07
C GLY A 21 -1.99 8.59 13.69
N ARG A 22 -2.61 8.82 14.86
CA ARG A 22 -3.47 7.84 15.53
C ARG A 22 -4.86 7.86 14.88
N SER A 23 -5.16 6.86 14.06
CA SER A 23 -6.52 6.72 13.49
C SER A 23 -7.54 6.39 14.58
N VAL A 24 -8.72 7.02 14.52
CA VAL A 24 -9.84 6.85 15.47
C VAL A 24 -11.03 6.10 14.86
N ALA A 25 -10.78 5.27 13.83
CA ALA A 25 -11.84 4.49 13.21
C ALA A 25 -12.57 3.60 14.25
N PRO A 26 -13.92 3.68 14.37
CA PRO A 26 -14.69 2.86 15.30
C PRO A 26 -14.38 1.37 15.13
N GLY A 27 -14.13 0.64 16.22
CA GLY A 27 -13.74 -0.78 16.18
C GLY A 27 -12.28 -1.07 15.76
N HIS A 28 -11.54 -0.05 15.32
CA HIS A 28 -10.13 -0.12 14.95
C HIS A 28 -9.26 0.90 15.72
N SER A 29 -9.83 1.53 16.75
CA SER A 29 -9.13 2.41 17.68
C SER A 29 -8.65 1.62 18.88
N ALA A 30 -7.37 1.69 19.20
CA ALA A 30 -6.90 1.32 20.53
C ALA A 30 -7.25 2.47 21.48
N GLN A 31 -8.34 2.31 22.24
CA GLN A 31 -8.77 3.25 23.28
C GLN A 31 -7.62 3.46 24.28
N ALA A 32 -6.82 4.51 24.07
CA ALA A 32 -5.66 4.98 24.85
C ALA A 32 -4.50 3.98 25.16
N ALA A 33 -4.72 2.67 25.14
CA ALA A 33 -3.78 1.66 25.65
C ALA A 33 -2.66 1.27 24.68
N TYR A 34 -2.89 1.41 23.36
CA TYR A 34 -1.90 1.12 22.33
C TYR A 34 -1.92 2.26 21.31
N PRO A 35 -0.78 2.83 20.91
CA PRO A 35 -0.79 3.71 19.75
C PRO A 35 -1.23 2.93 18.49
N ALA A 36 -1.90 3.59 17.55
CA ALA A 36 -2.35 2.99 16.28
C ALA A 36 -1.74 3.76 15.10
N SER A 37 -0.51 4.24 15.30
CA SER A 37 0.22 5.06 14.34
C SER A 37 0.52 4.28 13.08
N ARG A 38 0.25 4.88 11.94
CA ARG A 38 0.55 4.28 10.65
C ARG A 38 1.28 5.25 9.77
N PHE A 39 2.16 4.72 8.95
CA PHE A 39 2.76 5.51 7.90
C PHE A 39 2.99 4.68 6.65
N GLU A 40 2.95 5.38 5.54
CA GLU A 40 3.25 4.90 4.21
C GLU A 40 4.42 5.75 3.69
N GLN A 41 5.45 5.14 3.14
CA GLN A 41 6.57 5.89 2.57
C GLN A 41 7.04 5.28 1.25
N PRO A 42 7.14 6.09 0.18
CA PRO A 42 7.71 5.61 -1.07
C PRO A 42 9.21 5.38 -0.91
N ILE A 43 9.68 4.25 -1.42
CA ILE A 43 11.09 3.84 -1.32
C ILE A 43 11.67 3.42 -2.66
N ALA A 44 12.99 3.48 -2.75
CA ALA A 44 13.80 2.76 -3.72
C ALA A 44 14.60 1.69 -2.98
N VAL A 45 14.81 0.55 -3.64
CA VAL A 45 15.54 -0.59 -3.11
C VAL A 45 16.60 -1.05 -4.10
N GLU A 46 17.74 -1.45 -3.55
CA GLU A 46 18.83 -2.10 -4.28
C GLU A 46 19.33 -3.26 -3.41
N GLY A 47 19.70 -4.38 -4.02
CA GLY A 47 20.07 -5.56 -3.23
C GLY A 47 20.31 -6.82 -4.04
N ALA A 48 20.33 -7.94 -3.34
CA ALA A 48 20.45 -9.27 -3.92
C ALA A 48 19.52 -10.26 -3.22
N MET A 49 18.81 -11.06 -4.02
CA MET A 49 17.97 -12.16 -3.54
C MET A 49 18.69 -13.48 -3.83
N ARG A 50 18.65 -14.40 -2.86
CA ARG A 50 19.15 -15.77 -3.03
C ARG A 50 18.04 -16.78 -2.78
N VAL A 51 17.90 -17.76 -3.67
CA VAL A 51 17.06 -18.96 -3.50
C VAL A 51 17.94 -20.18 -3.69
N GLY A 52 18.18 -20.94 -2.62
CA GLY A 52 19.19 -22.01 -2.62
C GLY A 52 20.58 -21.46 -2.89
N SER A 53 21.25 -21.95 -3.93
CA SER A 53 22.55 -21.45 -4.40
C SER A 53 22.45 -20.33 -5.44
N VAL A 54 21.24 -20.03 -5.95
CA VAL A 54 21.05 -19.06 -7.03
C VAL A 54 20.86 -17.68 -6.43
N GLY A 55 21.83 -16.79 -6.63
CA GLY A 55 21.74 -15.37 -6.29
C GLY A 55 21.45 -14.53 -7.53
N ARG A 56 20.59 -13.50 -7.41
CA ARG A 56 20.39 -12.48 -8.44
C ARG A 56 20.33 -11.08 -7.83
N PRO A 57 21.06 -10.10 -8.38
CA PRO A 57 20.91 -8.70 -7.98
C PRO A 57 19.54 -8.19 -8.43
N PHE A 58 19.02 -7.20 -7.71
CA PHE A 58 17.83 -6.47 -8.11
C PHE A 58 17.92 -4.99 -7.70
N SER A 59 17.18 -4.16 -8.43
CA SER A 59 16.89 -2.79 -8.05
C SER A 59 15.45 -2.48 -8.40
N GLY A 60 14.82 -1.58 -7.66
CA GLY A 60 13.42 -1.28 -7.86
C GLY A 60 12.89 -0.15 -6.98
N ARG A 61 11.60 0.09 -7.12
CA ARG A 61 10.83 1.05 -6.33
C ARG A 61 9.71 0.31 -5.63
N GLY A 62 9.31 0.80 -4.46
CA GLY A 62 8.27 0.14 -3.66
C GLY A 62 7.70 1.06 -2.60
N GLU A 63 7.03 0.46 -1.62
CA GLU A 63 6.38 1.15 -0.52
C GLU A 63 6.83 0.54 0.80
N ARG A 64 7.07 1.39 1.79
CA ARG A 64 7.25 0.96 3.18
C ARG A 64 5.97 1.29 3.95
N ASP A 65 5.13 0.28 4.14
CA ASP A 65 3.95 0.31 5.02
C ASP A 65 4.37 -0.01 6.45
N HIS A 66 3.84 0.75 7.40
CA HIS A 66 3.87 0.41 8.80
C HIS A 66 2.48 0.54 9.39
N SER A 67 1.98 -0.57 9.93
CA SER A 67 0.68 -0.60 10.56
C SER A 67 0.70 -1.48 11.81
N TRP A 68 0.02 -1.03 12.88
CA TRP A 68 -0.11 -1.77 14.13
C TRP A 68 -1.40 -1.41 14.87
N GLY A 69 -1.67 -2.15 15.94
CA GLY A 69 -2.82 -2.00 16.82
C GLY A 69 -3.86 -3.11 16.64
N PRO A 70 -4.77 -3.29 17.61
CA PRO A 70 -5.88 -4.25 17.51
C PRO A 70 -6.78 -3.92 16.32
N ARG A 71 -7.04 -4.90 15.45
CA ARG A 71 -7.92 -4.76 14.27
C ARG A 71 -8.64 -6.06 13.99
N HIS A 72 -9.88 -5.95 13.54
CA HIS A 72 -10.54 -7.07 12.87
C HIS A 72 -10.01 -7.17 11.43
N TRP A 73 -9.14 -8.16 11.17
CA TRP A 73 -8.57 -8.38 9.83
C TRP A 73 -9.46 -9.22 8.92
N ASN A 74 -10.50 -9.84 9.46
CA ASN A 74 -11.48 -10.58 8.67
C ASN A 74 -12.47 -9.62 8.00
N LEU A 75 -11.98 -8.85 7.04
CA LEU A 75 -12.72 -7.87 6.25
C LEU A 75 -12.24 -7.86 4.80
N GLU A 76 -13.08 -7.36 3.89
CA GLU A 76 -12.68 -7.12 2.50
C GLU A 76 -11.84 -5.84 2.44
N TRP A 77 -10.66 -5.92 1.83
CA TRP A 77 -9.81 -4.78 1.59
C TRP A 77 -9.02 -4.94 0.29
N THR A 78 -8.71 -3.81 -0.33
CA THR A 78 -7.81 -3.71 -1.49
C THR A 78 -6.71 -2.72 -1.15
N PHE A 79 -5.47 -3.06 -1.52
CA PHE A 79 -4.29 -2.22 -1.32
C PHE A 79 -3.57 -2.08 -2.65
N LEU A 80 -3.32 -0.85 -3.08
CA LEU A 80 -2.67 -0.51 -4.34
C LEU A 80 -1.47 0.38 -4.06
N VAL A 81 -0.35 0.06 -4.73
CA VAL A 81 0.84 0.90 -4.77
C VAL A 81 1.22 1.13 -6.23
N LEU A 82 1.49 2.39 -6.56
CA LEU A 82 2.20 2.79 -7.77
C LEU A 82 3.40 3.63 -7.36
N ASN A 83 4.59 3.30 -7.86
CA ASN A 83 5.80 4.08 -7.59
C ASN A 83 6.59 4.33 -8.86
N GLY A 84 6.16 5.35 -9.61
CA GLY A 84 6.85 5.87 -10.78
C GLY A 84 7.76 7.05 -10.43
N GLU A 85 8.46 7.57 -11.43
CA GLU A 85 9.36 8.72 -11.23
C GLU A 85 8.63 10.01 -10.88
N HIS A 86 7.48 10.23 -11.51
CA HIS A 86 6.71 11.48 -11.41
C HIS A 86 5.40 11.34 -10.61
N VAL A 87 5.00 10.11 -10.32
CA VAL A 87 3.79 9.81 -9.57
C VAL A 87 4.06 8.66 -8.61
N ARG A 88 3.66 8.85 -7.36
CA ARG A 88 3.63 7.79 -6.36
C ARG A 88 2.26 7.79 -5.72
N LEU A 89 1.70 6.62 -5.51
CA LEU A 89 0.39 6.42 -4.93
C LEU A 89 0.52 5.23 -4.00
N GLN A 90 0.07 5.39 -2.78
CA GLN A 90 -0.41 4.29 -1.97
C GLN A 90 -1.88 4.58 -1.69
N CYS A 91 -2.74 3.58 -1.86
CA CYS A 91 -4.09 3.67 -1.34
C CYS A 91 -4.61 2.31 -0.90
N ALA A 92 -5.42 2.32 0.15
CA ALA A 92 -6.15 1.18 0.64
C ALA A 92 -7.64 1.54 0.74
N GLU A 93 -8.50 0.61 0.36
CA GLU A 93 -9.93 0.64 0.68
C GLU A 93 -10.26 -0.59 1.52
N ALA A 94 -11.00 -0.41 2.60
CA ALA A 94 -11.49 -1.48 3.45
C ALA A 94 -13.00 -1.33 3.66
N ARG A 95 -13.71 -2.44 3.67
CA ARG A 95 -15.14 -2.51 4.03
C ARG A 95 -15.26 -3.04 5.45
N ILE A 96 -15.51 -2.14 6.39
CA ILE A 96 -15.63 -2.49 7.80
C ILE A 96 -17.10 -2.77 8.11
N PRO A 97 -17.45 -3.98 8.63
CA PRO A 97 -18.82 -4.28 9.04
C PRO A 97 -19.37 -3.22 10.00
N ASN A 98 -20.61 -2.77 9.76
CA ASN A 98 -21.32 -1.74 10.54
C ASN A 98 -20.72 -0.31 10.52
N VAL A 99 -19.58 -0.08 9.86
CA VAL A 99 -18.96 1.25 9.71
C VAL A 99 -19.04 1.74 8.26
N GLY A 100 -18.92 0.84 7.29
CA GLY A 100 -18.96 1.17 5.86
C GLY A 100 -17.58 1.13 5.19
N ARG A 101 -17.43 1.88 4.09
CA ARG A 101 -16.18 1.95 3.33
C ARG A 101 -15.22 2.97 3.95
N PHE A 102 -13.97 2.58 4.09
CA PHE A 102 -12.87 3.43 4.53
C PHE A 102 -11.80 3.44 3.45
N ALA A 103 -11.39 4.63 3.01
CA ALA A 103 -10.26 4.81 2.10
C ALA A 103 -9.15 5.59 2.79
N SER A 104 -7.90 5.29 2.44
CA SER A 104 -6.76 6.04 2.94
C SER A 104 -5.53 5.85 2.05
N GLY A 105 -4.62 6.80 2.12
CA GLY A 105 -3.30 6.74 1.54
C GLY A 105 -2.84 8.11 1.07
N TYR A 106 -1.95 8.15 0.10
CA TYR A 106 -1.47 9.40 -0.46
C TYR A 106 -1.30 9.34 -1.98
N LEU A 107 -1.50 10.47 -2.64
CA LEU A 107 -1.00 10.75 -3.98
C LEU A 107 0.18 11.73 -3.86
N GLN A 108 1.33 11.36 -4.41
CA GLN A 108 2.49 12.23 -4.51
C GLN A 108 2.82 12.50 -5.99
N ARG A 109 2.79 13.79 -6.36
CA ARG A 109 3.36 14.31 -7.61
C ARG A 109 4.40 15.36 -7.25
N LYS A 110 4.03 16.64 -7.29
CA LYS A 110 4.87 17.75 -6.80
C LYS A 110 4.91 17.81 -5.27
N SER A 111 3.75 17.59 -4.65
CA SER A 111 3.56 17.46 -3.20
C SER A 111 2.82 16.15 -2.92
N MET A 112 2.90 15.72 -1.66
CA MET A 112 2.14 14.59 -1.15
C MET A 112 0.81 15.09 -0.59
N VAL A 113 -0.29 14.50 -1.05
CA VAL A 113 -1.66 14.83 -0.62
C VAL A 113 -2.39 13.57 -0.21
N THR A 114 -3.26 13.67 0.79
CA THR A 114 -4.01 12.53 1.32
C THR A 114 -5.10 12.09 0.34
N VAL A 115 -5.26 10.78 0.19
CA VAL A 115 -6.40 10.16 -0.51
C VAL A 115 -7.63 10.23 0.39
N LYS A 116 -8.71 10.82 -0.14
CA LYS A 116 -10.02 10.93 0.51
C LYS A 116 -10.93 9.76 0.14
N GLU A 117 -10.95 9.38 -1.14
CA GLU A 117 -11.76 8.27 -1.66
C GLU A 117 -10.93 7.43 -2.63
N ALA A 118 -11.19 6.13 -2.65
CA ALA A 118 -10.62 5.18 -3.60
C ALA A 118 -11.72 4.24 -4.10
N GLN A 119 -11.70 3.96 -5.40
CA GLN A 119 -12.60 3.00 -6.04
C GLN A 119 -11.76 2.03 -6.87
N PHE A 120 -12.00 0.74 -6.66
CA PHE A 120 -11.35 -0.33 -7.39
C PHE A 120 -12.41 -1.15 -8.12
N ARG A 121 -12.23 -1.33 -9.43
CA ARG A 121 -13.03 -2.20 -10.29
C ARG A 121 -12.13 -3.26 -10.89
N PHE A 122 -11.58 -4.09 -10.01
CA PHE A 122 -10.68 -5.17 -10.39
C PHE A 122 -11.42 -6.48 -10.66
N ARG A 123 -10.83 -7.28 -11.54
CA ARG A 123 -11.19 -8.65 -11.84
C ARG A 123 -9.97 -9.52 -11.54
N TYR A 124 -10.20 -10.67 -10.91
CA TYR A 124 -9.16 -11.59 -10.50
C TYR A 124 -9.34 -12.92 -11.27
N PRO A 125 -8.78 -13.05 -12.48
CA PRO A 125 -8.91 -14.27 -13.26
C PRO A 125 -8.06 -15.39 -12.65
N GLU A 126 -8.70 -16.33 -11.94
CA GLU A 126 -8.02 -17.46 -11.29
C GLU A 126 -7.24 -18.34 -12.28
N ALA A 127 -7.67 -18.39 -13.54
CA ALA A 127 -7.05 -19.19 -14.59
C ALA A 127 -5.79 -18.55 -15.20
N ASP A 128 -5.55 -17.25 -15.00
CA ASP A 128 -4.39 -16.54 -15.54
C ASP A 128 -3.50 -16.01 -14.42
N VAL A 129 -2.61 -16.88 -13.94
CA VAL A 129 -1.67 -16.55 -12.85
C VAL A 129 -0.60 -15.53 -13.25
N LEU A 130 -0.42 -15.28 -14.56
CA LEU A 130 0.54 -14.28 -15.05
C LEU A 130 -0.09 -12.89 -15.13
N HIS A 131 -1.41 -12.82 -15.29
CA HIS A 131 -2.19 -11.59 -15.23
C HIS A 131 -3.29 -11.70 -14.16
N PRO A 132 -2.92 -11.88 -12.88
CA PRO A 132 -3.86 -12.25 -11.81
C PRO A 132 -4.81 -11.12 -11.41
N VAL A 133 -4.64 -9.93 -11.98
CA VAL A 133 -5.51 -8.77 -11.78
C VAL A 133 -5.64 -8.02 -13.10
N SER A 134 -6.85 -7.55 -13.39
CA SER A 134 -7.12 -6.58 -14.45
C SER A 134 -8.21 -5.61 -14.01
N GLY A 135 -8.32 -4.45 -14.65
CA GLY A 135 -9.44 -3.55 -14.47
C GLY A 135 -8.99 -2.11 -14.35
N GLU A 136 -9.61 -1.36 -13.44
CA GLU A 136 -9.30 0.06 -13.26
C GLU A 136 -9.47 0.49 -11.81
N PHE A 137 -8.77 1.58 -11.47
CA PHE A 137 -8.95 2.27 -10.20
C PHE A 137 -9.09 3.78 -10.42
N SER A 138 -9.72 4.45 -9.46
CA SER A 138 -9.71 5.90 -9.34
C SER A 138 -9.60 6.32 -7.87
N ILE A 139 -8.97 7.46 -7.64
CA ILE A 139 -8.89 8.10 -6.33
C ILE A 139 -9.31 9.57 -6.44
N LEU A 140 -9.81 10.10 -5.34
CA LEU A 140 -10.01 11.53 -5.09
C LEU A 140 -9.13 11.91 -3.89
N ALA A 141 -8.25 12.88 -4.06
CA ALA A 141 -7.44 13.44 -2.99
C ALA A 141 -8.14 14.61 -2.28
N GLU A 142 -7.68 14.96 -1.08
CA GLU A 142 -8.26 16.04 -0.27
C GLU A 142 -8.19 17.42 -0.94
N ASN A 143 -7.21 17.64 -1.82
CA ASN A 143 -7.09 18.88 -2.60
C ASN A 143 -7.97 18.90 -3.86
N GLY A 144 -8.80 17.87 -4.09
CA GLY A 144 -9.64 17.73 -5.27
C GLY A 144 -8.98 17.05 -6.47
N ASP A 145 -7.70 16.66 -6.36
CA ASP A 145 -7.04 15.93 -7.45
C ASP A 145 -7.69 14.57 -7.67
N VAL A 146 -7.95 14.24 -8.94
CA VAL A 146 -8.42 12.93 -9.36
C VAL A 146 -7.30 12.21 -10.11
N PHE A 147 -7.08 10.95 -9.77
CA PHE A 147 -6.12 10.10 -10.47
C PHE A 147 -6.65 8.68 -10.61
N GLY A 148 -6.35 8.03 -11.72
CA GLY A 148 -6.80 6.68 -12.01
C GLY A 148 -6.10 6.13 -13.23
N ALA A 149 -6.07 4.80 -13.34
CA ALA A 149 -5.54 4.11 -14.49
C ALA A 149 -6.15 2.70 -14.61
N ALA A 150 -5.98 2.10 -15.78
CA ALA A 150 -6.20 0.67 -15.97
C ALA A 150 -4.99 -0.13 -15.44
N VAL A 151 -5.25 -1.35 -15.00
CA VAL A 151 -4.26 -2.35 -14.54
C VAL A 151 -4.45 -3.61 -15.36
#